data_AF-A0A397JCJ2-F1
#
_entry.id   AF-A0A397JCJ2-F1
#
_cell.length_a   1.000
_cell.length_b   1.000
_cell.length_c   1.000
_cell.angle_alpha   90.00
_cell.angle_beta   90.00
_cell.angle_gamma   90.00
#
_symmetry.space_group_name_H-M   'P 1'
#
loop_
_entity.id
_entity.type
_entity.pdbx_description
1 polymer ?
#
loop_
_entity_poly.entity_id
_entity_poly.type
_entity_poly.pdbx_seq_one_letter_code
_entity_poly.pdbx_strand_id
1 'polypeptide(L)'
;MYIECSRLFCTEQKKVDDDIKVWRECNDGMYYTRKTVNPDKDQFGIIGVQIAGDTLHLNVLIRDKTNVHRYYHIQSAKIPVQFSDEGDVIKFVETLLLLRNILITNISLLCHGTITSSQRLKEGSTTVTTPRDDYP
;
A
#
# COMPACT_ATOMS: atom_id res chain seq x y z
N MET A 1 -2.17 -1.36 2.66
CA MET A 1 -3.10 -1.93 1.68
C MET A 1 -4.24 -0.96 1.54
N TYR A 2 -4.71 -0.73 0.31
CA TYR A 2 -5.85 0.11 0.00
C TYR A 2 -6.90 -0.73 -0.72
N ILE A 3 -8.17 -0.45 -0.45
CA ILE A 3 -9.28 -1.23 -0.97
C ILE A 3 -10.34 -0.29 -1.50
N GLU A 4 -10.66 -0.43 -2.78
CA GLU A 4 -11.84 0.18 -3.38
C GLU A 4 -12.87 -0.90 -3.70
N CYS A 5 -14.11 -0.66 -3.30
CA CYS A 5 -15.18 -1.63 -3.46
C CYS A 5 -16.41 -0.97 -4.05
N SER A 6 -16.90 -1.58 -5.12
CA SER A 6 -18.12 -1.21 -5.81
C SER A 6 -19.27 -2.14 -5.49
N ARG A 7 -20.47 -1.79 -5.99
CA ARG A 7 -21.62 -2.69 -5.97
C ARG A 7 -21.38 -3.88 -6.92
N LEU A 8 -21.99 -5.03 -6.61
CA LEU A 8 -22.00 -6.23 -7.46
C LEU A 8 -22.43 -5.93 -8.90
N PHE A 9 -23.38 -5.01 -9.06
CA PHE A 9 -23.76 -4.45 -10.35
C PHE A 9 -23.21 -3.02 -10.42
N CYS A 10 -22.21 -2.79 -11.26
CA CYS A 10 -21.61 -1.49 -11.49
C CYS A 10 -21.38 -1.25 -12.98
N THR A 11 -21.25 0.03 -13.36
CA THR A 11 -20.96 0.42 -14.74
C THR A 11 -19.48 0.21 -15.04
N GLU A 12 -19.13 0.00 -16.31
CA GLU A 12 -17.71 -0.07 -16.73
C GLU A 12 -16.93 1.19 -16.34
N GLN A 13 -17.57 2.37 -16.43
CA GLN A 13 -16.95 3.61 -15.98
C GLN A 13 -16.58 3.55 -14.49
N LYS A 14 -17.47 3.02 -13.64
CA LYS A 14 -17.20 2.89 -12.20
C LYS A 14 -16.02 1.95 -11.93
N LYS A 15 -15.87 0.87 -12.70
CA LYS A 15 -14.70 -0.01 -12.60
C LYS A 15 -13.40 0.73 -12.94
N VAL A 16 -13.38 1.53 -14.00
CA VAL A 16 -12.21 2.34 -14.36
C VAL A 16 -11.90 3.39 -13.29
N ASP A 17 -12.93 4.08 -12.78
CA ASP A 17 -12.77 5.11 -11.76
C ASP A 17 -12.20 4.53 -10.45
N ASP A 18 -12.65 3.35 -10.04
CA ASP A 18 -12.16 2.67 -8.84
C ASP A 18 -10.73 2.16 -8.99
N ASP A 19 -10.33 1.70 -10.19
CA ASP A 19 -8.94 1.31 -10.47
C ASP A 19 -8.00 2.53 -10.39
N ILE A 20 -8.40 3.65 -11.00
CA ILE A 20 -7.65 4.91 -10.91
C ILE A 20 -7.56 5.38 -9.45
N LYS A 21 -8.65 5.27 -8.69
CA LYS A 21 -8.68 5.68 -7.29
C LYS A 21 -7.74 4.83 -6.45
N VAL A 22 -7.83 3.51 -6.52
CA VAL A 22 -6.97 2.62 -5.72
C VAL A 22 -5.50 2.76 -6.12
N TRP A 23 -5.19 3.02 -7.41
CA TRP A 23 -3.83 3.32 -7.85
C TRP A 23 -3.28 4.59 -7.19
N ARG A 24 -4.07 5.67 -7.14
CA ARG A 24 -3.66 6.94 -6.48
C ARG A 24 -3.39 6.71 -4.99
N GLU A 25 -4.30 6.02 -4.31
CA GLU A 25 -4.14 5.71 -2.89
C GLU A 25 -2.89 4.86 -2.61
N CYS A 26 -2.61 3.88 -3.48
CA CYS A 26 -1.38 3.10 -3.39
C CYS A 26 -0.13 3.97 -3.54
N ASN A 27 -0.16 4.95 -4.44
CA ASN A 27 0.94 5.87 -4.68
C ASN A 27 1.20 6.79 -3.47
N ASP A 28 0.13 7.34 -2.89
CA ASP A 28 0.20 8.10 -1.64
C ASP A 28 0.74 7.24 -0.49
N GLY A 29 0.25 6.01 -0.37
CA GLY A 29 0.75 5.05 0.62
C GLY A 29 2.24 4.78 0.48
N MET A 30 2.73 4.57 -0.74
CA MET A 30 4.16 4.36 -1.01
C MET A 30 4.98 5.58 -0.58
N TYR A 31 4.50 6.80 -0.85
CA TYR A 31 5.15 8.03 -0.42
C TYR A 31 5.28 8.10 1.11
N TYR A 32 4.21 7.82 1.86
CA TYR A 32 4.25 7.84 3.33
C TYR A 32 5.10 6.71 3.91
N THR A 33 5.00 5.49 3.38
CA THR A 33 5.85 4.37 3.81
C THR A 33 7.33 4.70 3.63
N ARG A 34 7.69 5.33 2.51
CA ARG A 34 9.06 5.78 2.26
C ARG A 34 9.53 6.81 3.28
N LYS A 35 8.68 7.77 3.61
CA LYS A 35 9.02 8.82 4.57
C LYS A 35 9.26 8.27 5.98
N THR A 36 8.61 7.17 6.34
CA THR A 36 8.68 6.59 7.69
C THR A 36 9.73 5.49 7.82
N VAL A 37 9.66 4.44 7.00
CA VAL A 37 10.49 3.23 7.14
C VAL A 37 11.48 3.06 5.97
N ASN A 38 11.21 3.69 4.81
CA ASN A 38 12.06 3.61 3.61
C ASN A 38 12.52 2.18 3.26
N PRO A 39 11.60 1.22 3.05
CA PRO A 39 11.93 -0.16 2.76
C PRO A 39 12.73 -0.30 1.45
N ASP A 40 13.48 -1.40 1.35
CA ASP A 40 14.32 -1.69 0.19
C ASP A 40 13.50 -1.76 -1.11
N LYS A 41 14.10 -1.20 -2.17
CA LYS A 41 13.54 -1.21 -3.51
C LYS A 41 13.35 -2.65 -4.00
N ASP A 42 12.35 -2.87 -4.85
CA ASP A 42 11.97 -4.19 -5.38
C ASP A 42 11.55 -5.26 -4.34
N GLN A 43 11.58 -4.96 -3.03
CA GLN A 43 11.19 -5.93 -1.99
C GLN A 43 9.81 -5.66 -1.40
N PHE A 44 9.47 -4.38 -1.19
CA PHE A 44 8.19 -3.97 -0.61
C PHE A 44 7.23 -3.41 -1.68
N GLY A 45 5.95 -3.75 -1.56
CA GLY A 45 4.92 -3.21 -2.43
C GLY A 45 3.64 -2.84 -1.69
N ILE A 46 2.96 -1.78 -2.11
CA ILE A 46 1.63 -1.46 -1.59
C ILE A 46 0.60 -2.27 -2.37
N ILE A 47 -0.19 -3.06 -1.65
CA ILE A 47 -1.29 -3.83 -2.24
C ILE A 47 -2.49 -2.91 -2.46
N GLY A 48 -3.00 -2.90 -3.69
CA GLY A 48 -4.30 -2.35 -4.06
C GLY A 48 -5.27 -3.48 -4.35
N VAL A 49 -6.41 -3.49 -3.66
CA VAL A 49 -7.51 -4.42 -3.92
C VAL A 49 -8.66 -3.65 -4.49
N GLN A 50 -9.17 -4.08 -5.64
CA GLN A 50 -10.37 -3.52 -6.23
C GLN A 50 -11.44 -4.61 -6.30
N ILE A 51 -12.62 -4.31 -5.77
CA ILE A 51 -13.81 -5.13 -6.00
C ILE A 51 -14.69 -4.37 -6.99
N ALA A 52 -14.69 -4.84 -8.24
CA ALA A 52 -15.38 -4.24 -9.37
C ALA A 52 -16.47 -5.20 -9.86
N GLY A 53 -17.72 -4.94 -9.47
CA GLY A 53 -18.82 -5.85 -9.74
C GLY A 53 -18.68 -7.11 -8.89
N ASP A 54 -18.69 -8.28 -9.54
CA ASP A 54 -18.46 -9.58 -8.91
C ASP A 54 -17.00 -10.04 -9.00
N THR A 55 -16.06 -9.18 -9.40
CA THR A 55 -14.65 -9.56 -9.57
C THR A 55 -13.77 -8.81 -8.59
N LEU A 56 -12.89 -9.55 -7.91
CA LEU A 56 -11.78 -9.03 -7.12
C LEU A 56 -10.54 -8.96 -8.01
N HIS A 57 -9.95 -7.78 -8.13
CA HIS A 57 -8.65 -7.53 -8.75
C HIS A 57 -7.62 -7.25 -7.66
N LEU A 58 -6.54 -8.01 -7.68
CA LEU A 58 -5.38 -7.83 -6.82
C LEU A 58 -4.26 -7.19 -7.64
N ASN A 59 -3.82 -6.02 -7.19
CA ASN A 59 -2.73 -5.27 -7.79
C ASN A 59 -1.65 -4.95 -6.74
N VAL A 60 -0.42 -4.69 -7.19
CA VAL A 60 0.67 -4.27 -6.31
C VAL A 60 1.44 -3.10 -6.93
N LEU A 61 1.71 -2.07 -6.13
CA LEU A 61 2.59 -0.98 -6.47
C LEU A 61 3.96 -1.21 -5.86
N ILE A 62 4.98 -1.45 -6.69
CA ILE A 62 6.37 -1.66 -6.26
C ILE A 62 7.23 -0.50 -6.76
N ARG A 63 8.15 -0.03 -5.93
CA ARG A 63 9.19 0.90 -6.36
C ARG A 63 10.38 0.12 -6.87
N ASP A 64 10.70 0.30 -8.14
CA ASP A 64 11.81 -0.43 -8.75
C ASP A 64 13.19 0.12 -8.35
N LYS A 65 14.25 -0.61 -8.70
CA LYS A 65 15.65 -0.16 -8.56
C LYS A 65 15.90 1.25 -9.09
N THR A 66 15.24 1.65 -10.18
CA THR A 66 15.36 2.96 -10.83
C THR A 66 14.52 4.06 -10.18
N ASN A 67 13.82 3.76 -9.08
CA ASN A 67 12.91 4.65 -8.35
C ASN A 67 11.58 4.94 -9.05
N VAL A 68 11.20 4.14 -10.04
CA VAL A 68 9.90 4.27 -10.71
C VAL A 68 8.87 3.43 -9.96
N HIS A 69 7.70 4.01 -9.69
CA HIS A 69 6.57 3.28 -9.14
C HIS A 69 5.90 2.50 -10.27
N ARG A 70 5.90 1.17 -10.16
CA ARG A 70 5.30 0.27 -11.13
C ARG A 70 4.10 -0.41 -10.52
N TYR A 71 2.95 -0.26 -11.19
CA TYR A 71 1.69 -0.85 -10.77
C TYR A 71 1.44 -2.11 -11.59
N TYR A 72 1.41 -3.25 -10.92
CA TYR A 72 1.26 -4.54 -11.55
C TYR A 72 -0.08 -5.15 -11.19
N HIS A 73 -0.75 -5.68 -12.21
CA HIS A 73 -1.84 -6.61 -12.01
C HIS A 73 -1.28 -7.98 -11.62
N ILE A 74 -1.75 -8.52 -10.50
CA ILE A 74 -1.31 -9.82 -9.98
C ILE A 74 -2.29 -10.91 -10.36
N GLN A 75 -3.56 -10.74 -9.97
CA GLN A 75 -4.59 -11.75 -10.20
C GLN A 75 -5.98 -11.13 -10.16
N SER A 76 -6.90 -11.72 -10.92
CA SER A 76 -8.33 -11.45 -10.83
C SER A 76 -9.08 -12.74 -10.53
N ALA A 77 -10.06 -12.67 -9.62
CA ALA A 77 -10.95 -13.78 -9.34
C ALA A 77 -12.38 -13.31 -9.14
N LYS A 78 -13.32 -14.09 -9.65
CA LYS A 78 -14.74 -13.89 -9.41
C LYS A 78 -15.05 -14.21 -7.95
N ILE A 79 -15.85 -13.37 -7.32
CA ILE A 79 -16.35 -13.56 -5.96
C ILE A 79 -17.54 -14.53 -6.05
N PRO A 80 -17.50 -15.68 -5.37
CA PRO A 80 -18.59 -16.64 -5.39
C PRO A 80 -19.75 -16.17 -4.49
N VAL A 81 -20.59 -15.28 -5.00
CA VAL A 81 -21.77 -14.72 -4.28
C VAL A 81 -22.92 -15.73 -4.22
N GLN A 82 -22.98 -16.66 -5.16
CA GLN A 82 -23.98 -17.74 -5.25
C GLN A 82 -23.28 -19.05 -5.62
N PHE A 83 -24.05 -20.11 -5.90
CA PHE A 83 -23.51 -21.35 -6.47
C PHE A 83 -22.61 -21.03 -7.66
N SER A 84 -21.33 -21.33 -7.49
CA SER A 84 -20.26 -21.03 -8.43
C SER A 84 -19.56 -22.32 -8.79
N ASP A 85 -18.93 -22.34 -9.95
CA ASP A 85 -18.13 -23.48 -10.37
C ASP A 85 -16.97 -23.73 -9.39
N GLU A 86 -16.55 -24.99 -9.27
CA GLU A 86 -15.43 -25.37 -8.41
C GLU A 86 -14.16 -24.55 -8.75
N GLY A 87 -13.89 -24.34 -10.04
CA GLY A 87 -12.75 -23.56 -10.50
C GLY A 87 -12.80 -22.09 -10.08
N ASP A 88 -13.99 -21.47 -10.11
CA ASP A 88 -14.18 -20.09 -9.65
C ASP A 88 -13.89 -19.98 -8.15
N VAL A 89 -14.37 -20.95 -7.35
CA VAL A 89 -14.14 -20.99 -5.90
C VAL A 89 -12.66 -21.20 -5.59
N ILE A 90 -12.01 -22.15 -6.26
CA ILE A 90 -10.57 -22.41 -6.09
C ILE A 90 -9.76 -21.15 -6.41
N LYS A 91 -10.00 -20.53 -7.57
CA LYS A 91 -9.27 -19.32 -7.99
C LYS A 91 -9.48 -18.14 -7.03
N PHE A 92 -10.68 -18.00 -6.48
CA PHE A 92 -10.95 -17.01 -5.45
C PHE A 92 -10.14 -17.27 -4.18
N VAL A 93 -10.14 -18.51 -3.68
CA VAL A 93 -9.35 -18.91 -2.50
C VAL A 93 -7.85 -18.70 -2.75
N GLU A 94 -7.32 -19.09 -3.91
CA GLU A 94 -5.92 -18.86 -4.29
C GLU A 94 -5.57 -17.37 -4.28
N THR A 95 -6.46 -16.51 -4.79
CA THR A 95 -6.27 -15.06 -4.78
C THR A 95 -6.20 -14.50 -3.36
N LEU A 96 -7.05 -15.00 -2.44
CA LEU A 96 -7.01 -14.62 -1.02
C LEU A 96 -5.74 -15.13 -0.31
N LEU A 97 -5.27 -16.33 -0.65
CA LEU A 97 -4.01 -16.87 -0.11
C LEU A 97 -2.81 -16.06 -0.61
N LEU A 98 -2.81 -15.65 -1.87
CA LEU A 98 -1.80 -14.79 -2.44
C LEU A 98 -1.78 -13.42 -1.74
N LEU A 99 -2.95 -12.80 -1.57
CA LEU A 99 -3.11 -11.57 -0.79
C LEU A 99 -2.53 -11.73 0.63
N ARG A 100 -2.90 -12.80 1.33
CA ARG A 100 -2.40 -13.12 2.68
C ARG A 100 -0.88 -13.21 2.71
N ASN A 101 -0.28 -13.92 1.75
CA ASN A 101 1.17 -14.10 1.70
C ASN A 101 1.89 -12.77 1.49
N ILE A 102 1.42 -11.94 0.55
CA ILE A 102 2.02 -10.61 0.31
C ILE A 102 1.87 -9.72 1.55
N LEU A 103 0.72 -9.76 2.23
CA LEU A 103 0.51 -9.01 3.48
C LEU A 103 1.50 -9.44 4.57
N ILE A 104 1.68 -10.75 4.79
CA ILE A 104 2.62 -11.28 5.78
C ILE A 104 4.05 -10.81 5.45
N THR A 105 4.48 -10.96 4.19
CA THR A 105 5.81 -10.51 3.74
C THR A 105 5.99 -9.01 3.95
N ASN A 106 5.01 -8.20 3.53
CA ASN A 106 5.07 -6.75 3.67
C ASN A 106 5.12 -6.32 5.14
N ILE A 107 4.32 -6.93 6.02
CA ILE A 107 4.35 -6.63 7.46
C ILE A 107 5.71 -6.99 8.03
N SER A 108 6.26 -8.15 7.67
CA SER A 108 7.61 -8.54 8.11
C SER A 108 8.66 -7.52 7.66
N LEU A 109 8.65 -7.11 6.40
CA LEU A 109 9.56 -6.08 5.86
C LEU A 109 9.41 -4.73 6.59
N LEU A 110 8.19 -4.33 6.95
CA LEU A 110 7.97 -3.09 7.69
C LEU A 110 8.43 -3.20 9.15
N CYS A 111 8.22 -4.34 9.81
CA CYS A 111 8.65 -4.58 11.18
C CYS A 111 10.18 -4.66 11.32
N HIS A 112 10.86 -5.19 10.31
CA HIS A 112 12.32 -5.30 10.28
C HIS A 112 13.01 -4.13 9.57
N GLY A 113 12.24 -3.21 8.97
CA GLY A 113 12.76 -2.02 8.32
C GLY A 113 13.31 -1.01 9.33
N THR A 114 14.36 -0.30 8.93
CA THR A 114 14.91 0.79 9.75
C THR A 114 13.94 1.97 9.77
N ILE A 115 13.40 2.31 10.93
CA ILE A 115 12.64 3.57 11.08
C ILE A 115 13.60 4.71 10.74
N THR A 116 13.22 5.53 9.76
CA THR A 116 13.94 6.75 9.37
C THR A 116 13.72 7.77 10.48
N SER A 117 14.40 7.59 11.61
CA SER A 117 14.39 8.61 12.67
C SER A 117 15.05 9.85 12.09
N SER A 118 14.29 10.95 12.04
CA SER A 118 14.82 12.26 11.73
C SER A 118 15.99 12.54 12.67
N GLN A 119 17.19 12.71 12.13
CA GLN A 119 18.38 13.13 12.88
C GLN A 119 18.21 14.51 13.56
N ARG A 120 17.10 15.22 13.34
CA ARG A 120 16.81 16.53 13.96
C ARG A 120 16.67 16.51 15.49
N LEU A 121 16.64 15.35 16.13
CA LEU A 121 16.63 15.24 17.60
C LEU A 121 18.01 14.95 18.21
N LYS A 122 19.08 14.83 17.40
CA LYS A 122 20.45 14.61 17.91
C LYS A 122 21.37 15.83 17.82
N GLU A 123 20.98 16.89 17.14
CA GLU A 123 21.68 18.16 17.23
C GLU A 123 21.10 18.91 18.43
N GLY A 124 21.88 18.95 19.52
CA GLY A 124 21.51 19.64 20.75
C GLY A 124 20.97 21.03 20.43
N SER A 125 19.75 21.29 20.90
CA SER A 125 19.18 22.63 20.94
C SER A 125 20.14 23.54 21.69
N THR A 126 20.96 24.28 20.94
CA THR A 126 21.67 25.46 21.45
C THR A 126 20.67 26.59 21.47
N THR A 127 19.72 26.51 22.40
CA THR A 127 18.90 27.67 22.75
C THR A 127 19.84 28.72 23.33
N VAL A 128 19.97 29.83 22.60
CA VAL A 128 20.67 31.04 23.01
C VAL A 128 20.21 31.42 24.42
N THR A 129 21.13 31.41 25.39
CA THR A 129 20.88 31.97 26.71
C THR A 129 20.74 33.48 26.57
N THR A 130 19.57 34.01 26.92
CA THR A 130 19.36 35.45 27.10
C THR A 130 20.38 36.00 28.09
N PRO A 131 21.05 37.14 27.81
CA PRO A 131 21.93 37.77 28.77
C PRO A 131 21.13 38.15 30.03
N ARG A 132 21.74 38.01 31.20
CA ARG A 132 21.19 38.61 32.42
C ARG A 132 21.37 40.12 32.30
N ASP A 133 20.28 40.86 32.47
CA ASP A 133 20.33 42.31 32.65
C ASP A 133 20.96 42.59 34.03
N ASP A 134 22.28 42.81 34.04
CA ASP A 134 22.96 43.45 35.17
C ASP A 134 22.77 44.97 35.01
N TYR A 135 21.79 45.53 35.73
CA TYR A 135 21.68 46.97 35.91
C TYR A 135 22.50 47.43 37.14
N PRO A 136 23.28 48.52 37.04
CA PRO A 136 23.98 49.13 38.17
C PRO A 136 23.07 49.92 39.12
#